data_AF-A0A1G9EG14-F1
#
_entry.id   AF-A0A1G9EG14-F1
#
_cell.length_a   1.000
_cell.length_b   1.000
_cell.length_c   1.000
_cell.angle_alpha   90.00
_cell.angle_beta   90.00
_cell.angle_gamma   90.00
#
_symmetry.space_group_name_H-M   'P 1'
#
loop_
_entity.id
_entity.type
_entity.pdbx_description
1 polymer ?
#
loop_
_entity_poly.entity_id
_entity_poly.type
_entity_poly.pdbx_seq_one_letter_code
_entity_poly.pdbx_strand_id
1 'polypeptide(L)'
;MYVVEPVGKTMPYGVNRAPLGTPFIYLPPWTGNILAPAVPDERGNFDHYQPSTPGFEAAHLFGSVRFTLDVWERYLGQSVAWHFRDHHERLEISILPTWNNAQFGYGYLEVGSQFETDGSILPFSLDFDVIAHEVGHAIAFAVLGVPGLGKEFPEYVGFQEAFSDCVSLIAAMHFPSVIDNVLDETRGNLYLANRLARFSEFSPHSQIRLANNQRTMAEFVHGWKNEHDLSEPLTGAIFDILVDIFHESLVARGLISSEVENLADVAEADPAARAPLQDAFDRAFARRIDGFREALLDARDVVGMYLAETLWALGPDFLDYGDVATAMLAVDEVETGGGFSRLIDRNFRRRGIGELHAGRRINNRPRRGHSHSARTLLPRDISNFPKMSYRERVLLARSMSI
;
A
#
# COMPACT_ATOMS: atom_id res chain seq x y z
N MET A 1 12.26 -14.09 -5.59
CA MET A 1 12.79 -12.72 -5.51
C MET A 1 14.23 -12.76 -5.02
N TYR A 2 14.99 -11.69 -5.22
CA TYR A 2 16.35 -11.52 -4.69
C TYR A 2 16.66 -10.03 -4.51
N VAL A 3 17.55 -9.66 -3.58
CA VAL A 3 17.95 -8.27 -3.36
C VAL A 3 19.28 -7.99 -4.06
N VAL A 4 19.39 -6.83 -4.69
CA VAL A 4 20.61 -6.28 -5.28
C VAL A 4 20.87 -4.88 -4.76
N GLU A 5 22.12 -4.60 -4.45
CA GLU A 5 22.61 -3.24 -4.25
C GLU A 5 23.59 -2.93 -5.40
N PRO A 6 23.09 -2.31 -6.48
CA PRO A 6 23.85 -2.09 -7.70
C PRO A 6 24.93 -1.02 -7.53
N VAL A 7 26.14 -1.32 -7.98
CA VAL A 7 27.27 -0.38 -8.00
C VAL A 7 27.24 0.42 -9.29
N GLY A 8 27.16 1.75 -9.19
CA GLY A 8 27.18 2.66 -10.34
C GLY A 8 25.85 2.77 -11.09
N LYS A 9 24.75 2.22 -10.56
CA LYS A 9 23.43 2.49 -11.11
C LYS A 9 23.01 3.91 -10.74
N THR A 10 22.75 4.73 -11.75
CA THR A 10 22.46 6.17 -11.60
C THR A 10 21.01 6.55 -11.88
N MET A 11 20.20 5.59 -12.34
CA MET A 11 18.80 5.80 -12.68
C MET A 11 17.94 4.64 -12.22
N PRO A 12 16.71 4.93 -11.76
CA PRO A 12 15.76 3.89 -11.40
C PRO A 12 15.28 3.14 -12.62
N TYR A 13 14.72 1.95 -12.41
CA TYR A 13 13.96 1.24 -13.44
C TYR A 13 12.69 2.02 -13.84
N GLY A 14 12.08 1.64 -14.95
CA GLY A 14 10.89 2.29 -15.52
C GLY A 14 11.21 3.23 -16.68
N VAL A 15 10.41 4.29 -16.85
CA VAL A 15 10.59 5.26 -17.95
C VAL A 15 11.67 6.29 -17.60
N ASN A 16 12.74 6.30 -18.38
CA ASN A 16 13.82 7.27 -18.29
C ASN A 16 13.89 8.14 -19.54
N ARG A 17 14.68 9.22 -19.47
CA ARG A 17 15.02 10.05 -20.64
C ARG A 17 16.49 9.91 -20.94
N ALA A 18 16.80 9.62 -22.20
CA ALA A 18 18.17 9.62 -22.68
C ALA A 18 18.72 11.07 -22.74
N PRO A 19 20.05 11.26 -22.91
CA PRO A 19 20.67 12.58 -22.85
C PRO A 19 20.13 13.63 -23.82
N LEU A 20 19.48 13.25 -24.92
CA LEU A 20 18.83 14.18 -25.85
C LEU A 20 17.30 14.24 -25.67
N GLY A 21 16.78 13.68 -24.59
CA GLY A 21 15.39 13.76 -24.17
C GLY A 21 14.48 12.63 -24.66
N THR A 22 14.99 11.70 -25.48
CA THR A 22 14.21 10.57 -25.99
C THR A 22 13.82 9.64 -24.83
N PRO A 23 12.52 9.40 -24.59
CA PRO A 23 12.09 8.49 -23.54
C PRO A 23 12.45 7.05 -23.90
N PHE A 24 12.81 6.25 -22.90
CA PHE A 24 13.08 4.83 -23.04
C PHE A 24 12.73 4.07 -21.77
N ILE A 25 12.59 2.76 -21.90
CA ILE A 25 12.28 1.88 -20.78
C ILE A 25 13.57 1.20 -20.33
N TYR A 26 13.83 1.26 -19.03
CA TYR A 26 14.91 0.56 -18.36
C TYR A 26 14.31 -0.47 -17.40
N LEU A 27 14.51 -1.76 -17.67
CA LEU A 27 13.94 -2.87 -16.89
C LEU A 27 15.04 -3.76 -16.33
N PRO A 28 14.75 -4.54 -15.27
CA PRO A 28 15.65 -5.57 -14.76
C PRO A 28 15.97 -6.64 -15.83
N PRO A 29 16.99 -7.49 -15.57
CA PRO A 29 17.86 -7.49 -14.39
C PRO A 29 19.00 -6.47 -14.50
N TRP A 30 19.55 -6.07 -13.34
CA TRP A 30 20.79 -5.30 -13.31
C TRP A 30 21.95 -6.22 -13.73
N THR A 31 22.71 -5.81 -14.75
CA THR A 31 23.83 -6.62 -15.27
C THR A 31 25.20 -6.09 -14.89
N GLY A 32 25.27 -5.01 -14.09
CA GLY A 32 26.52 -4.45 -13.62
C GLY A 32 27.02 -5.08 -12.31
N ASN A 33 28.04 -4.48 -11.72
CA ASN A 33 28.56 -4.91 -10.43
C ASN A 33 27.53 -4.69 -9.32
N ILE A 34 27.54 -5.54 -8.30
CA ILE A 34 26.71 -5.42 -7.10
C ILE A 34 27.61 -5.43 -5.86
N LEU A 35 27.15 -4.83 -4.76
CA LEU A 35 27.75 -5.11 -3.47
C LEU A 35 27.56 -6.58 -3.09
N ALA A 36 28.36 -7.06 -2.13
CA ALA A 36 28.23 -8.41 -1.62
C ALA A 36 26.78 -8.62 -1.11
N PRO A 37 26.06 -9.63 -1.61
CA PRO A 37 24.68 -9.85 -1.21
C PRO A 37 24.62 -10.25 0.27
N ALA A 38 23.51 -9.92 0.94
CA ALA A 38 23.24 -10.49 2.24
C ALA A 38 23.11 -12.01 2.12
N VAL A 39 23.83 -12.75 2.97
CA VAL A 39 23.80 -14.21 3.01
C VAL A 39 23.30 -14.68 4.36
N PRO A 40 22.44 -15.72 4.42
CA PRO A 40 22.04 -16.29 5.70
C PRO A 40 23.19 -17.06 6.35
N ASP A 41 23.11 -17.23 7.67
CA ASP A 41 23.92 -18.19 8.41
C ASP A 41 23.52 -19.66 8.09
N GLU A 42 24.18 -20.62 8.73
CA GLU A 42 23.90 -22.06 8.55
C GLU A 42 22.46 -22.47 8.92
N ARG A 43 21.73 -21.63 9.65
CA ARG A 43 20.35 -21.85 10.09
C ARG A 43 19.33 -21.09 9.24
N GLY A 44 19.77 -20.28 8.28
CA GLY A 44 18.89 -19.44 7.47
C GLY A 44 18.67 -18.03 8.03
N ASN A 45 19.37 -17.63 9.09
CA ASN A 45 19.16 -16.35 9.78
C ASN A 45 20.08 -15.24 9.27
N PHE A 46 19.60 -14.00 9.38
CA PHE A 46 20.33 -12.78 9.00
C PHE A 46 20.64 -11.89 10.22
N ASP A 47 20.42 -12.37 11.45
CA ASP A 47 20.59 -11.64 12.72
C ASP A 47 22.05 -11.32 13.08
N HIS A 48 23.01 -11.89 12.35
CA HIS A 48 24.43 -11.55 12.46
C HIS A 48 24.79 -10.19 11.83
N TYR A 49 23.94 -9.66 10.94
CA TYR A 49 24.14 -8.32 10.40
C TYR A 49 23.84 -7.25 11.45
N GLN A 50 24.73 -6.28 11.59
CA GLN A 50 24.54 -5.15 12.50
C GLN A 50 23.80 -4.01 11.80
N PRO A 51 22.97 -3.23 12.51
CA PRO A 51 22.41 -2.00 11.99
C PRO A 51 23.47 -1.11 11.34
N SER A 52 23.08 -0.38 10.29
CA SER A 52 23.96 0.48 9.48
C SER A 52 24.99 -0.26 8.61
N THR A 53 24.86 -1.58 8.44
CA THR A 53 25.62 -2.33 7.43
C THR A 53 24.78 -2.56 6.17
N PRO A 54 25.36 -2.57 4.96
CA PRO A 54 24.62 -2.87 3.73
C PRO A 54 23.87 -4.23 3.77
N GLY A 55 24.50 -5.23 4.40
CA GLY A 55 23.88 -6.55 4.58
C GLY A 55 22.64 -6.51 5.49
N PHE A 56 22.59 -5.62 6.48
CA PHE A 56 21.41 -5.43 7.32
C PHE A 56 20.24 -4.82 6.53
N GLU A 57 20.49 -3.77 5.73
CA GLU A 57 19.45 -3.16 4.89
C GLU A 57 18.91 -4.16 3.86
N ALA A 58 19.79 -4.91 3.19
CA ALA A 58 19.38 -5.92 2.22
C ALA A 58 18.58 -7.05 2.87
N ALA A 59 18.98 -7.51 4.06
CA ALA A 59 18.25 -8.53 4.81
C ALA A 59 16.88 -8.02 5.28
N HIS A 60 16.82 -6.80 5.82
CA HIS A 60 15.57 -6.17 6.25
C HIS A 60 14.61 -6.00 5.09
N LEU A 61 15.08 -5.48 3.96
CA LEU A 61 14.28 -5.30 2.75
C LEU A 61 13.72 -6.64 2.23
N PHE A 62 14.56 -7.68 2.14
CA PHE A 62 14.11 -9.02 1.76
C PHE A 62 13.06 -9.57 2.74
N GLY A 63 13.33 -9.45 4.04
CA GLY A 63 12.46 -9.92 5.12
C GLY A 63 11.09 -9.25 5.09
N SER A 64 11.05 -7.92 4.93
CA SER A 64 9.82 -7.14 4.82
C SER A 64 9.00 -7.53 3.59
N VAL A 65 9.63 -7.70 2.42
CA VAL A 65 8.92 -8.18 1.22
C VAL A 65 8.36 -9.59 1.44
N ARG A 66 9.16 -10.51 2.00
CA ARG A 66 8.71 -11.90 2.24
C ARG A 66 7.58 -11.96 3.26
N PHE A 67 7.69 -11.21 4.34
CA PHE A 67 6.69 -11.16 5.40
C PHE A 67 5.35 -10.65 4.86
N THR A 68 5.35 -9.54 4.12
CA THR A 68 4.12 -9.00 3.52
C THR A 68 3.49 -10.02 2.55
N LEU A 69 4.29 -10.71 1.74
CA LEU A 69 3.79 -11.80 0.89
C LEU A 69 3.24 -12.97 1.71
N ASP A 70 3.89 -13.41 2.79
CA ASP A 70 3.41 -14.51 3.63
C ASP A 70 2.06 -14.21 4.27
N VAL A 71 1.85 -12.96 4.70
CA VAL A 71 0.57 -12.49 5.24
C VAL A 71 -0.51 -12.56 4.15
N TRP A 72 -0.25 -11.96 2.99
CA TRP A 72 -1.28 -11.80 1.97
C TRP A 72 -1.54 -13.06 1.15
N GLU A 73 -0.54 -13.92 0.93
CA GLU A 73 -0.73 -15.24 0.31
C GLU A 73 -1.61 -16.14 1.20
N ARG A 74 -1.61 -15.93 2.52
CA ARG A 74 -2.54 -16.61 3.42
C ARG A 74 -3.98 -16.14 3.21
N TYR A 75 -4.22 -14.83 3.14
CA TYR A 75 -5.57 -14.30 2.87
C TYR A 75 -6.04 -14.66 1.47
N LEU A 76 -5.16 -14.64 0.46
CA LEU A 76 -5.48 -15.03 -0.92
C LEU A 76 -5.66 -16.54 -1.11
N GLY A 77 -5.29 -17.36 -0.12
CA GLY A 77 -5.33 -18.83 -0.18
C GLY A 77 -4.33 -19.47 -1.14
N GLN A 78 -3.44 -18.70 -1.77
CA GLN A 78 -2.44 -19.20 -2.71
C GLN A 78 -1.24 -18.25 -2.83
N SER A 79 -0.12 -18.79 -3.32
CA SER A 79 1.05 -17.97 -3.66
C SER A 79 0.77 -17.05 -4.84
N VAL A 80 1.32 -15.83 -4.78
CA VAL A 80 1.15 -14.82 -5.82
C VAL A 80 1.91 -15.24 -7.08
N ALA A 81 1.17 -15.43 -8.18
CA ALA A 81 1.76 -15.68 -9.49
C ALA A 81 2.12 -14.35 -10.17
N TRP A 82 3.41 -14.05 -10.29
CA TRP A 82 3.86 -12.78 -10.87
C TRP A 82 3.34 -12.55 -12.30
N HIS A 83 2.72 -11.39 -12.54
CA HIS A 83 2.26 -10.97 -13.88
C HIS A 83 3.41 -10.77 -14.89
N PHE A 84 4.66 -10.76 -14.42
CA PHE A 84 5.88 -10.64 -15.22
C PHE A 84 6.63 -11.96 -15.44
N ARG A 85 6.11 -13.09 -14.95
CA ARG A 85 6.78 -14.40 -14.96
C ARG A 85 7.23 -14.90 -16.32
N ASP A 86 6.59 -14.45 -17.39
CA ASP A 86 6.93 -14.84 -18.77
C ASP A 86 8.21 -14.16 -19.28
N HIS A 87 8.65 -13.08 -18.64
CA HIS A 87 9.83 -12.31 -19.04
C HIS A 87 10.91 -12.28 -17.95
N HIS A 88 10.51 -12.36 -16.67
CA HIS A 88 11.43 -12.37 -15.53
C HIS A 88 11.09 -13.56 -14.63
N GLU A 89 12.06 -14.45 -14.41
CA GLU A 89 11.89 -15.64 -13.54
C GLU A 89 11.60 -15.25 -12.09
N ARG A 90 12.19 -14.14 -11.62
CA ARG A 90 12.15 -13.69 -10.24
C ARG A 90 12.04 -12.17 -10.18
N LEU A 91 11.35 -11.66 -9.15
CA LEU A 91 11.36 -10.25 -8.78
C LEU A 91 12.78 -9.82 -8.37
N GLU A 92 13.33 -8.79 -9.04
CA GLU A 92 14.55 -8.11 -8.59
C GLU A 92 14.18 -7.00 -7.61
N ILE A 93 14.75 -7.04 -6.41
CA ILE A 93 14.56 -6.01 -5.39
C ILE A 93 15.85 -5.17 -5.35
N SER A 94 15.79 -3.90 -5.73
CA SER A 94 16.97 -3.05 -5.91
C SER A 94 17.02 -1.92 -4.88
N ILE A 95 18.19 -1.68 -4.27
CA ILE A 95 18.45 -0.54 -3.39
C ILE A 95 19.16 0.56 -4.19
N LEU A 96 18.56 1.74 -4.34
CA LEU A 96 19.11 2.89 -5.06
C LEU A 96 19.16 4.12 -4.13
N PRO A 97 20.16 4.22 -3.23
CA PRO A 97 20.14 5.17 -2.11
C PRO A 97 20.05 6.65 -2.52
N THR A 98 20.50 7.00 -3.73
CA THR A 98 20.50 8.38 -4.23
C THR A 98 19.15 8.84 -4.76
N TRP A 99 18.13 7.97 -4.76
CA TRP A 99 16.83 8.23 -5.35
C TRP A 99 15.77 8.48 -4.28
N ASN A 100 15.08 9.62 -4.34
CA ASN A 100 14.03 9.96 -3.38
C ASN A 100 12.67 9.40 -3.79
N ASN A 101 12.58 8.07 -3.88
CA ASN A 101 11.31 7.37 -4.05
C ASN A 101 11.44 5.86 -3.77
N ALA A 102 10.31 5.18 -3.72
CA ALA A 102 10.20 3.74 -3.92
C ALA A 102 9.20 3.47 -5.05
N GLN A 103 9.35 2.34 -5.75
CA GLN A 103 8.35 1.90 -6.73
C GLN A 103 8.43 0.40 -7.00
N PHE A 104 7.29 -0.19 -7.26
CA PHE A 104 7.14 -1.47 -7.93
C PHE A 104 6.86 -1.30 -9.43
N GLY A 105 7.38 -2.19 -10.26
CA GLY A 105 7.09 -2.23 -11.68
C GLY A 105 7.30 -3.63 -12.27
N TYR A 106 7.25 -3.73 -13.61
CA TYR A 106 7.31 -5.01 -14.30
C TYR A 106 8.65 -5.73 -14.07
N GLY A 107 8.67 -6.66 -13.12
CA GLY A 107 9.83 -7.48 -12.75
C GLY A 107 10.72 -6.91 -11.63
N TYR A 108 10.39 -5.75 -11.06
CA TYR A 108 11.23 -5.12 -10.03
C TYR A 108 10.45 -4.44 -8.90
N LEU A 109 11.07 -4.40 -7.73
CA LEU A 109 10.75 -3.48 -6.62
C LEU A 109 12.03 -2.69 -6.34
N GLU A 110 11.96 -1.37 -6.37
CA GLU A 110 13.13 -0.52 -6.18
C GLU A 110 12.86 0.49 -5.07
N VAL A 111 13.77 0.56 -4.10
CA VAL A 111 13.70 1.47 -2.96
C VAL A 111 14.93 2.37 -2.96
N GLY A 112 14.73 3.66 -2.75
CA GLY A 112 15.82 4.58 -2.48
C GLY A 112 15.80 5.10 -1.05
N SER A 113 16.03 6.40 -0.89
CA SER A 113 16.11 7.04 0.41
C SER A 113 15.48 8.42 0.39
N GLN A 114 14.92 8.81 1.52
CA GLN A 114 14.50 10.18 1.75
C GLN A 114 15.68 11.03 2.24
N PHE A 115 15.69 12.30 1.83
CA PHE A 115 16.68 13.29 2.25
C PHE A 115 15.99 14.37 3.08
N GLU A 116 16.37 14.47 4.35
CA GLU A 116 15.82 15.43 5.29
C GLU A 116 16.51 16.80 5.18
N THR A 117 15.81 17.83 5.64
CA THR A 117 16.34 19.20 5.65
C THR A 117 17.53 19.39 6.59
N ASP A 118 17.67 18.53 7.60
CA ASP A 118 18.81 18.50 8.52
C ASP A 118 20.02 17.71 7.97
N GLY A 119 19.90 17.16 6.75
CA GLY A 119 20.93 16.36 6.09
C GLY A 119 20.93 14.89 6.47
N SER A 120 19.99 14.43 7.32
CA SER A 120 19.81 13.00 7.55
C SER A 120 19.25 12.30 6.31
N ILE A 121 19.61 11.03 6.16
CA ILE A 121 19.16 10.15 5.09
C ILE A 121 18.40 9.02 5.74
N LEU A 122 17.15 8.84 5.32
CA LEU A 122 16.27 7.80 5.84
C LEU A 122 16.06 6.77 4.73
N PRO A 123 16.72 5.60 4.80
CA PRO A 123 16.61 4.58 3.76
C PRO A 123 15.21 3.97 3.77
N PHE A 124 14.54 3.97 2.61
CA PHE A 124 13.25 3.26 2.48
C PHE A 124 13.43 1.73 2.60
N SER A 125 14.65 1.22 2.42
CA SER A 125 15.03 -0.17 2.73
C SER A 125 14.79 -0.56 4.20
N LEU A 126 14.67 0.43 5.10
CA LEU A 126 14.42 0.24 6.54
C LEU A 126 13.01 0.65 6.97
N ASP A 127 12.16 1.08 6.03
CA ASP A 127 10.76 1.44 6.32
C ASP A 127 9.83 0.30 5.88
N PHE A 128 9.29 -0.44 6.86
CA PHE A 128 8.38 -1.56 6.59
C PHE A 128 7.14 -1.13 5.81
N ASP A 129 6.55 0.02 6.13
CA ASP A 129 5.28 0.45 5.53
C ASP A 129 5.49 0.79 4.05
N VAL A 130 6.57 1.50 3.72
CA VAL A 130 6.93 1.80 2.33
C VAL A 130 7.15 0.50 1.53
N ILE A 131 7.87 -0.46 2.11
CA ILE A 131 8.13 -1.74 1.46
C ILE A 131 6.82 -2.53 1.26
N ALA A 132 6.00 -2.64 2.30
CA ALA A 132 4.74 -3.37 2.25
C ALA A 132 3.73 -2.74 1.28
N HIS A 133 3.69 -1.41 1.20
CA HIS A 133 2.92 -0.67 0.21
C HIS A 133 3.35 -1.04 -1.22
N GLU A 134 4.65 -1.02 -1.54
CA GLU A 134 5.11 -1.42 -2.88
C GLU A 134 4.84 -2.90 -3.20
N VAL A 135 4.84 -3.77 -2.20
CA VAL A 135 4.37 -5.16 -2.35
C VAL A 135 2.86 -5.22 -2.62
N GLY A 136 2.07 -4.29 -2.05
CA GLY A 136 0.65 -4.16 -2.35
C GLY A 136 0.36 -3.93 -3.82
N HIS A 137 1.13 -3.08 -4.49
CA HIS A 137 1.08 -2.94 -5.94
C HIS A 137 1.40 -4.27 -6.65
N ALA A 138 2.43 -4.98 -6.19
CA ALA A 138 2.81 -6.27 -6.77
C ALA A 138 1.67 -7.28 -6.72
N ILE A 139 0.98 -7.37 -5.58
CA ILE A 139 -0.18 -8.23 -5.36
C ILE A 139 -1.33 -7.78 -6.27
N ALA A 140 -1.68 -6.50 -6.26
CA ALA A 140 -2.76 -5.96 -7.06
C ALA A 140 -2.54 -6.23 -8.56
N PHE A 141 -1.35 -5.94 -9.11
CA PHE A 141 -1.07 -6.24 -10.52
C PHE A 141 -1.07 -7.73 -10.85
N ALA A 142 -0.68 -8.59 -9.91
CA ALA A 142 -0.69 -10.03 -10.12
C ALA A 142 -2.11 -10.63 -10.13
N VAL A 143 -3.00 -10.11 -9.29
CA VAL A 143 -4.37 -10.65 -9.14
C VAL A 143 -5.37 -9.91 -10.04
N LEU A 144 -5.43 -8.59 -9.94
CA LEU A 144 -6.36 -7.74 -10.70
C LEU A 144 -5.90 -7.53 -12.15
N GLY A 145 -4.59 -7.46 -12.38
CA GLY A 145 -4.03 -7.16 -13.70
C GLY A 145 -3.96 -5.67 -14.01
N VAL A 146 -3.83 -5.33 -15.30
CA VAL A 146 -3.74 -3.95 -15.81
C VAL A 146 -4.90 -3.73 -16.80
N PRO A 147 -5.60 -2.58 -16.75
CA PRO A 147 -6.69 -2.29 -17.68
C PRO A 147 -6.22 -2.37 -19.13
N GLY A 148 -7.12 -2.72 -20.05
CA GLY A 148 -6.88 -2.57 -21.47
C GLY A 148 -6.75 -1.11 -21.89
N LEU A 149 -6.07 -0.86 -23.00
CA LEU A 149 -5.93 0.48 -23.58
C LEU A 149 -7.30 1.16 -23.77
N GLY A 150 -7.46 2.34 -23.17
CA GLY A 150 -8.70 3.12 -23.27
C GLY A 150 -9.84 2.65 -22.36
N LYS A 151 -9.59 1.67 -21.49
CA LYS A 151 -10.53 1.18 -20.47
C LYS A 151 -10.15 1.62 -19.06
N GLU A 152 -9.41 2.71 -18.96
CA GLU A 152 -8.86 3.22 -17.71
C GLU A 152 -9.82 4.25 -17.12
N PHE A 153 -10.46 3.91 -16.00
CA PHE A 153 -11.07 4.92 -15.14
C PHE A 153 -10.03 5.52 -14.20
N PRO A 154 -10.16 6.81 -13.82
CA PRO A 154 -9.29 7.45 -12.85
C PRO A 154 -9.11 6.65 -11.56
N GLU A 155 -10.21 6.10 -11.06
CA GLU A 155 -10.31 5.34 -9.83
C GLU A 155 -9.41 4.11 -9.82
N TYR A 156 -9.08 3.51 -10.97
CA TYR A 156 -8.14 2.39 -11.02
C TYR A 156 -6.77 2.73 -10.39
N VAL A 157 -6.22 3.92 -10.65
CA VAL A 157 -4.94 4.29 -10.05
C VAL A 157 -5.07 4.68 -8.59
N GLY A 158 -6.20 5.28 -8.18
CA GLY A 158 -6.45 5.55 -6.77
C GLY A 158 -6.70 4.25 -5.97
N PHE A 159 -7.33 3.25 -6.59
CA PHE A 159 -7.50 1.91 -6.04
C PHE A 159 -6.14 1.24 -5.81
N GLN A 160 -5.23 1.29 -6.78
CA GLN A 160 -3.88 0.73 -6.65
C GLN A 160 -3.15 1.28 -5.42
N GLU A 161 -3.24 2.58 -5.17
CA GLU A 161 -2.66 3.21 -3.99
C GLU A 161 -3.41 2.85 -2.71
N ALA A 162 -4.75 2.88 -2.71
CA ALA A 162 -5.58 2.59 -1.55
C ALA A 162 -5.42 1.13 -1.09
N PHE A 163 -5.43 0.20 -2.04
CA PHE A 163 -5.20 -1.21 -1.76
C PHE A 163 -3.80 -1.44 -1.20
N SER A 164 -2.79 -0.75 -1.74
CA SER A 164 -1.41 -0.85 -1.25
C SER A 164 -1.24 -0.30 0.16
N ASP A 165 -1.92 0.80 0.49
CA ASP A 165 -2.03 1.31 1.87
C ASP A 165 -2.69 0.28 2.79
N CYS A 166 -3.79 -0.35 2.36
CA CYS A 166 -4.46 -1.40 3.15
C CYS A 166 -3.57 -2.65 3.33
N VAL A 167 -2.81 -3.03 2.30
CA VAL A 167 -1.83 -4.12 2.37
C VAL A 167 -0.80 -3.86 3.44
N SER A 168 -0.23 -2.65 3.45
CA SER A 168 0.73 -2.21 4.46
C SER A 168 0.12 -2.24 5.87
N LEU A 169 -1.07 -1.65 6.02
CA LEU A 169 -1.76 -1.55 7.31
C LEU A 169 -2.02 -2.94 7.91
N ILE A 170 -2.66 -3.83 7.14
CA ILE A 170 -3.00 -5.18 7.61
C ILE A 170 -1.73 -5.98 7.89
N ALA A 171 -0.70 -5.87 7.05
CA ALA A 171 0.57 -6.56 7.29
C ALA A 171 1.25 -6.06 8.58
N ALA A 172 1.25 -4.76 8.85
CA ALA A 172 1.80 -4.19 10.08
C ALA A 172 1.07 -4.70 11.34
N MET A 173 -0.25 -4.91 11.25
CA MET A 173 -1.06 -5.49 12.33
C MET A 173 -0.73 -6.97 12.64
N HIS A 174 0.11 -7.64 11.87
CA HIS A 174 0.65 -8.97 12.23
C HIS A 174 1.86 -8.90 13.16
N PHE A 175 2.42 -7.71 13.43
CA PHE A 175 3.41 -7.53 14.48
C PHE A 175 2.72 -7.35 15.85
N PRO A 176 2.97 -8.23 16.84
CA PRO A 176 2.38 -8.08 18.17
C PRO A 176 2.71 -6.73 18.82
N SER A 177 3.93 -6.21 18.57
CA SER A 177 4.35 -4.90 19.06
C SER A 177 3.53 -3.75 18.49
N VAL A 178 3.04 -3.85 17.24
CA VAL A 178 2.16 -2.83 16.65
C VAL A 178 0.81 -2.85 17.33
N ILE A 179 0.21 -4.04 17.50
CA ILE A 179 -1.08 -4.20 18.19
C ILE A 179 -1.00 -3.68 19.63
N ASP A 180 0.05 -4.05 20.36
CA ASP A 180 0.23 -3.65 21.75
C ASP A 180 0.41 -2.14 21.89
N ASN A 181 1.25 -1.52 21.05
CA ASN A 181 1.45 -0.06 21.07
C ASN A 181 0.15 0.69 20.75
N VAL A 182 -0.59 0.25 19.73
CA VAL A 182 -1.86 0.89 19.34
C VAL A 182 -2.86 0.82 20.49
N LEU A 183 -3.00 -0.33 21.14
CA LEU A 183 -3.93 -0.48 22.27
C LEU A 183 -3.46 0.29 23.52
N ASP A 184 -2.17 0.38 23.77
CA ASP A 184 -1.63 1.15 24.88
C ASP A 184 -1.82 2.66 24.71
N GLU A 185 -1.66 3.16 23.48
CA GLU A 185 -1.84 4.58 23.14
C GLU A 185 -3.32 4.98 23.09
N THR A 186 -4.18 4.11 22.55
CA THR A 186 -5.58 4.46 22.25
C THR A 186 -6.59 3.95 23.28
N ARG A 187 -6.20 2.94 24.07
CA ARG A 187 -7.12 2.16 24.93
C ARG A 187 -8.30 1.55 24.17
N GLY A 188 -8.12 1.31 22.86
CA GLY A 188 -9.16 0.80 21.96
C GLY A 188 -9.93 1.88 21.21
N ASN A 189 -9.71 3.17 21.44
CA ASN A 189 -10.30 4.22 20.61
C ASN A 189 -9.42 4.49 19.37
N LEU A 190 -9.58 3.69 18.32
CA LEU A 190 -8.70 3.72 17.13
C LEU A 190 -8.79 5.00 16.29
N TYR A 191 -9.77 5.88 16.56
CA TYR A 191 -9.85 7.21 15.94
C TYR A 191 -8.86 8.22 16.53
N LEU A 192 -8.25 7.91 17.67
CA LEU A 192 -7.11 8.70 18.17
C LEU A 192 -5.89 8.51 17.26
N ALA A 193 -4.98 9.48 17.28
CA ALA A 193 -3.72 9.35 16.57
C ALA A 193 -2.96 8.11 17.08
N ASN A 194 -2.63 7.20 16.16
CA ASN A 194 -1.92 5.96 16.43
C ASN A 194 -1.17 5.49 15.18
N ARG A 195 -0.34 4.46 15.32
CA ARG A 195 0.49 3.94 14.22
C ARG A 195 -0.28 3.35 13.05
N LEU A 196 -1.46 2.76 13.25
CA LEU A 196 -2.29 2.27 12.13
C LEU A 196 -2.91 3.42 11.34
N ALA A 197 -3.14 4.56 11.99
CA ALA A 197 -3.71 5.73 11.35
C ALA A 197 -2.69 6.52 10.51
N ARG A 198 -1.38 6.21 10.57
CA ARG A 198 -0.31 7.00 9.92
C ARG A 198 0.65 6.08 9.16
N PHE A 199 0.69 6.19 7.83
CA PHE A 199 1.68 5.47 7.03
C PHE A 199 3.05 6.14 7.07
N SER A 200 4.12 5.34 7.21
CA SER A 200 5.52 5.79 7.16
C SER A 200 5.83 6.87 8.22
N GLU A 201 5.72 6.48 9.50
CA GLU A 201 5.99 7.36 10.66
C GLU A 201 7.41 7.94 10.65
N PHE A 202 8.36 7.28 9.96
CA PHE A 202 9.75 7.68 9.90
C PHE A 202 10.04 8.81 8.90
N SER A 203 9.11 9.16 8.01
CA SER A 203 9.41 10.04 6.89
C SER A 203 8.49 11.28 6.87
N PRO A 204 8.94 12.42 7.43
CA PRO A 204 8.20 13.69 7.38
C PRO A 204 7.91 14.21 5.96
N HIS A 205 8.54 13.66 4.90
CA HIS A 205 8.41 14.14 3.52
C HIS A 205 7.88 13.11 2.50
N SER A 206 7.79 11.82 2.83
CA SER A 206 6.76 11.00 2.19
C SER A 206 5.43 11.49 2.72
N GLN A 207 4.46 11.70 1.84
CA GLN A 207 3.13 12.16 2.22
C GLN A 207 2.61 11.26 3.35
N ILE A 208 2.63 11.73 4.60
CA ILE A 208 2.04 11.02 5.74
C ILE A 208 0.56 10.90 5.40
N ARG A 209 0.20 9.79 4.78
CA ARG A 209 -1.20 9.48 4.47
C ARG A 209 -1.83 9.01 5.76
N LEU A 210 -3.04 9.50 5.99
CA LEU A 210 -3.81 9.12 7.15
C LEU A 210 -4.85 8.12 6.71
N ALA A 211 -4.76 6.87 7.19
CA ALA A 211 -5.85 5.91 7.02
C ALA A 211 -7.12 6.47 7.67
N ASN A 212 -6.97 7.11 8.83
CA ASN A 212 -8.00 7.94 9.46
C ASN A 212 -8.03 9.35 8.84
N ASN A 213 -8.68 9.49 7.69
CA ASN A 213 -8.95 10.78 7.03
C ASN A 213 -10.46 10.97 6.85
N GLN A 214 -10.91 12.16 6.45
CA GLN A 214 -12.33 12.48 6.21
C GLN A 214 -12.65 12.82 4.75
N ARG A 215 -11.75 12.48 3.82
CA ARG A 215 -11.92 12.83 2.41
C ARG A 215 -13.01 12.02 1.75
N THR A 216 -13.64 12.61 0.73
CA THR A 216 -14.76 12.00 0.01
C THR A 216 -14.60 12.17 -1.50
N MET A 217 -15.30 11.36 -2.28
CA MET A 217 -15.34 11.43 -3.75
C MET A 217 -15.82 12.79 -4.26
N ALA A 218 -16.61 13.53 -3.47
CA ALA A 218 -17.08 14.87 -3.82
C ALA A 218 -15.93 15.86 -4.10
N GLU A 219 -14.77 15.67 -3.49
CA GLU A 219 -13.59 16.51 -3.74
C GLU A 219 -12.99 16.30 -5.14
N PHE A 220 -13.24 15.14 -5.75
CA PHE A 220 -12.56 14.70 -6.98
C PHE A 220 -13.45 14.77 -8.22
N VAL A 221 -14.76 15.02 -8.08
CA VAL A 221 -15.72 15.06 -9.20
C VAL A 221 -15.37 16.12 -10.25
N HIS A 222 -14.73 17.22 -9.85
CA HIS A 222 -14.30 18.29 -10.75
C HIS A 222 -12.85 18.13 -11.25
N GLY A 223 -12.21 17.02 -10.88
CA GLY A 223 -10.89 16.61 -11.32
C GLY A 223 -9.88 16.48 -10.19
N TRP A 224 -8.78 15.80 -10.48
CA TRP A 224 -7.78 15.37 -9.51
C TRP A 224 -6.37 15.53 -10.09
N LYS A 225 -5.33 15.55 -9.24
CA LYS A 225 -3.95 15.79 -9.68
C LYS A 225 -3.02 14.62 -9.35
N ASN A 226 -3.18 14.07 -8.15
CA ASN A 226 -2.34 13.05 -7.57
C ASN A 226 -3.20 11.81 -7.29
N GLU A 227 -2.72 10.65 -7.73
CA GLU A 227 -3.30 9.34 -7.44
C GLU A 227 -3.35 9.04 -5.94
N HIS A 228 -2.36 9.50 -5.16
CA HIS A 228 -2.36 9.35 -3.70
C HIS A 228 -3.47 10.15 -3.02
N ASP A 229 -3.85 11.32 -3.56
CA ASP A 229 -4.99 12.07 -3.01
C ASP A 229 -6.30 11.32 -3.33
N LEU A 230 -6.40 10.79 -4.56
CA LEU A 230 -7.59 10.09 -5.04
C LEU A 230 -7.83 8.76 -4.30
N SER A 231 -6.80 8.19 -3.67
CA SER A 231 -6.92 6.95 -2.89
C SER A 231 -7.55 7.15 -1.52
N GLU A 232 -7.40 8.32 -0.91
CA GLU A 232 -7.78 8.59 0.48
C GLU A 232 -9.27 8.34 0.81
N PRO A 233 -10.26 8.62 -0.07
CA PRO A 233 -11.65 8.24 0.19
C PRO A 233 -11.83 6.73 0.36
N LEU A 234 -11.15 5.91 -0.44
CA LEU A 234 -11.25 4.46 -0.37
C LEU A 234 -10.46 3.91 0.83
N THR A 235 -9.22 4.38 1.06
CA THR A 235 -8.44 4.01 2.25
C THR A 235 -9.21 4.34 3.54
N GLY A 236 -9.85 5.52 3.59
CA GLY A 236 -10.67 5.95 4.71
C GLY A 236 -11.89 5.06 4.93
N ALA A 237 -12.61 4.69 3.87
CA ALA A 237 -13.75 3.77 3.98
C ALA A 237 -13.34 2.40 4.58
N ILE A 238 -12.23 1.83 4.11
CA ILE A 238 -11.73 0.53 4.60
C ILE A 238 -11.26 0.64 6.05
N PHE A 239 -10.61 1.73 6.43
CA PHE A 239 -10.21 1.98 7.81
C PHE A 239 -11.43 2.10 8.73
N ASP A 240 -12.45 2.86 8.33
CA ASP A 240 -13.70 3.00 9.11
C ASP A 240 -14.39 1.62 9.26
N ILE A 241 -14.43 0.80 8.20
CA ILE A 241 -14.96 -0.58 8.26
C ILE A 241 -14.18 -1.44 9.26
N LEU A 242 -12.84 -1.35 9.30
CA LEU A 242 -12.02 -2.05 10.29
C LEU A 242 -12.37 -1.64 11.73
N VAL A 243 -12.53 -0.33 11.96
CA VAL A 243 -12.88 0.21 13.28
C VAL A 243 -14.28 -0.23 13.70
N ASP A 244 -15.25 -0.18 12.79
CA ASP A 244 -16.63 -0.60 13.06
C ASP A 244 -16.74 -2.09 13.37
N ILE A 245 -16.06 -2.96 12.59
CA ILE A 245 -16.02 -4.41 12.88
C ILE A 245 -15.34 -4.68 14.23
N PHE A 246 -14.30 -3.91 14.57
CA PHE A 246 -13.67 -3.99 15.88
C PHE A 246 -14.64 -3.60 17.01
N HIS A 247 -15.38 -2.49 16.86
CA HIS A 247 -16.40 -2.07 17.84
C HIS A 247 -17.52 -3.10 17.99
N GLU A 248 -18.03 -3.65 16.90
CA GLU A 248 -19.03 -4.74 16.92
C GLU A 248 -18.49 -5.96 17.67
N SER A 249 -17.23 -6.33 17.45
CA SER A 249 -16.57 -7.41 18.20
C SER A 249 -16.49 -7.09 19.70
N LEU A 250 -16.12 -5.86 20.08
CA LEU A 250 -16.11 -5.44 21.49
C LEU A 250 -17.50 -5.53 22.15
N VAL A 251 -18.55 -5.12 21.44
CA VAL A 251 -19.94 -5.23 21.92
C VAL A 251 -20.35 -6.69 22.06
N ALA A 252 -20.12 -7.52 21.04
CA ALA A 252 -20.45 -8.94 21.05
C ALA A 252 -19.76 -9.70 22.19
N ARG A 253 -18.54 -9.29 22.55
CA ARG A 253 -17.74 -9.83 23.67
C ARG A 253 -18.12 -9.25 25.04
N GLY A 254 -19.07 -8.30 25.09
CA GLY A 254 -19.49 -7.60 26.29
C GLY A 254 -18.39 -6.76 26.94
N LEU A 255 -17.44 -6.27 26.14
CA LEU A 255 -16.32 -5.44 26.60
C LEU A 255 -16.71 -3.97 26.68
N ILE A 256 -17.52 -3.51 25.72
CA ILE A 256 -18.23 -2.22 25.75
C ILE A 256 -19.73 -2.46 25.59
N SER A 257 -20.56 -1.48 25.95
CA SER A 257 -22.00 -1.55 25.71
C SER A 257 -22.37 -0.92 24.37
N SER A 258 -23.54 -1.25 23.84
CA SER A 258 -24.06 -0.63 22.61
C SER A 258 -24.19 0.89 22.74
N GLU A 259 -24.42 1.44 23.94
CA GLU A 259 -24.42 2.89 24.15
C GLU A 259 -23.03 3.52 23.97
N VAL A 260 -21.95 2.80 24.28
CA VAL A 260 -20.58 3.26 24.04
C VAL A 260 -20.24 3.24 22.56
N GLU A 261 -20.69 2.21 21.83
CA GLU A 261 -20.55 2.13 20.38
C GLU A 261 -21.33 3.28 19.69
N ASN A 262 -22.59 3.51 20.04
CA ASN A 262 -23.35 4.66 19.53
C ASN A 262 -22.70 6.01 19.87
N LEU A 263 -22.01 6.11 21.01
CA LEU A 263 -21.27 7.31 21.38
C LEU A 263 -20.03 7.51 20.49
N ALA A 264 -19.44 6.44 19.96
CA ALA A 264 -18.35 6.52 18.99
C ALA A 264 -18.82 7.20 17.69
N ASP A 265 -19.95 6.75 17.14
CA ASP A 265 -20.59 7.38 15.97
C ASP A 265 -20.86 8.88 16.19
N VAL A 266 -21.35 9.26 17.39
CA VAL A 266 -21.61 10.66 17.73
C VAL A 266 -20.30 11.46 17.82
N ALA A 267 -19.24 10.90 18.38
CA ALA A 267 -17.97 11.59 18.62
C ALA A 267 -17.21 12.00 17.34
N GLU A 268 -17.55 11.37 16.22
CA GLU A 268 -17.04 11.75 14.90
C GLU A 268 -17.60 13.09 14.44
N ALA A 269 -18.90 13.34 14.69
CA ALA A 269 -19.58 14.58 14.32
C ALA A 269 -19.53 15.66 15.42
N ASP A 270 -19.56 15.25 16.69
CA ASP A 270 -19.60 16.12 17.85
C ASP A 270 -18.34 15.98 18.72
N PRO A 271 -17.44 16.98 18.71
CA PRO A 271 -16.27 16.99 19.58
C PRO A 271 -16.58 16.87 21.07
N ALA A 272 -17.77 17.27 21.53
CA ALA A 272 -18.17 17.18 22.93
C ALA A 272 -18.34 15.73 23.40
N ALA A 273 -18.62 14.79 22.49
CA ALA A 273 -18.76 13.37 22.80
C ALA A 273 -17.40 12.63 22.91
N ARG A 274 -16.30 13.23 22.44
CA ARG A 274 -14.97 12.58 22.42
C ARG A 274 -14.40 12.28 23.80
N ALA A 275 -14.48 13.22 24.73
CA ALA A 275 -13.98 13.00 26.09
C ALA A 275 -14.79 11.93 26.86
N PRO A 276 -16.15 11.98 26.86
CA PRO A 276 -16.96 10.90 27.42
C PRO A 276 -16.71 9.53 26.79
N LEU A 277 -16.47 9.49 25.48
CA LEU A 277 -16.12 8.27 24.76
C LEU A 277 -14.79 7.69 25.27
N GLN A 278 -13.75 8.52 25.33
CA GLN A 278 -12.44 8.09 25.80
C GLN A 278 -12.52 7.55 27.24
N ASP A 279 -13.22 8.24 28.12
CA ASP A 279 -13.44 7.79 29.49
C ASP A 279 -14.13 6.42 29.56
N ALA A 280 -15.03 6.12 28.61
CA ALA A 280 -15.69 4.82 28.53
C ALA A 280 -14.73 3.72 28.06
N PHE A 281 -13.93 3.98 27.03
CA PHE A 281 -12.89 3.09 26.54
C PHE A 281 -11.82 2.81 27.61
N ASP A 282 -11.31 3.83 28.29
CA ASP A 282 -10.31 3.68 29.36
C ASP A 282 -10.80 2.74 30.47
N ARG A 283 -12.06 2.90 30.91
CA ARG A 283 -12.67 2.03 31.92
C ARG A 283 -12.85 0.59 31.43
N ALA A 284 -13.26 0.41 30.17
CA ALA A 284 -13.47 -0.90 29.57
C ALA A 284 -12.14 -1.64 29.38
N PHE A 285 -11.15 -0.95 28.82
CA PHE A 285 -9.80 -1.45 28.57
C PHE A 285 -9.13 -1.90 29.87
N ALA A 286 -9.18 -1.08 30.93
CA ALA A 286 -8.59 -1.42 32.22
C ALA A 286 -9.19 -2.68 32.89
N ARG A 287 -10.40 -3.10 32.49
CA ARG A 287 -11.05 -4.30 33.02
C ARG A 287 -10.60 -5.57 32.31
N ARG A 288 -10.44 -5.54 30.97
CA ARG A 288 -10.14 -6.73 30.15
C ARG A 288 -9.32 -6.38 28.89
N ILE A 289 -8.03 -6.14 29.08
CA ILE A 289 -7.07 -5.82 28.00
C ILE A 289 -7.02 -6.91 26.92
N ASP A 290 -6.94 -8.19 27.33
CA ASP A 290 -6.82 -9.30 26.38
C ASP A 290 -8.03 -9.38 25.43
N GLY A 291 -9.22 -9.03 25.91
CA GLY A 291 -10.42 -9.01 25.08
C GLY A 291 -10.37 -7.96 23.98
N PHE A 292 -9.74 -6.80 24.23
CA PHE A 292 -9.51 -5.77 23.21
C PHE A 292 -8.49 -6.23 22.17
N ARG A 293 -7.42 -6.89 22.60
CA ARG A 293 -6.44 -7.48 21.69
C ARG A 293 -7.09 -8.50 20.76
N GLU A 294 -7.84 -9.45 21.31
CA GLU A 294 -8.54 -10.47 20.52
C GLU A 294 -9.55 -9.85 19.55
N ALA A 295 -10.34 -8.86 19.98
CA ALA A 295 -11.30 -8.18 19.11
C ALA A 295 -10.61 -7.45 17.94
N LEU A 296 -9.45 -6.84 18.18
CA LEU A 296 -8.70 -6.14 17.12
C LEU A 296 -8.05 -7.12 16.13
N LEU A 297 -7.56 -8.26 16.62
CA LEU A 297 -7.03 -9.32 15.76
C LEU A 297 -8.12 -9.94 14.89
N ASP A 298 -9.32 -10.16 15.44
CA ASP A 298 -10.46 -10.63 14.66
C ASP A 298 -10.84 -9.63 13.56
N ALA A 299 -10.94 -8.34 13.90
CA ALA A 299 -11.27 -7.30 12.92
C ALA A 299 -10.23 -7.21 11.80
N ARG A 300 -8.93 -7.31 12.13
CA ARG A 300 -7.85 -7.42 11.15
C ARG A 300 -8.06 -8.59 10.21
N ASP A 301 -8.36 -9.77 10.76
CA ASP A 301 -8.47 -11.01 9.97
C ASP A 301 -9.71 -11.00 9.06
N VAL A 302 -10.84 -10.46 9.55
CA VAL A 302 -12.05 -10.24 8.74
C VAL A 302 -11.75 -9.27 7.59
N VAL A 303 -11.19 -8.09 7.87
CA VAL A 303 -10.92 -7.08 6.82
C VAL A 303 -9.86 -7.56 5.83
N GLY A 304 -8.79 -8.22 6.30
CA GLY A 304 -7.76 -8.79 5.44
C GLY A 304 -8.32 -9.83 4.47
N MET A 305 -9.20 -10.72 4.96
CA MET A 305 -9.92 -11.67 4.14
C MET A 305 -10.87 -10.96 3.16
N TYR A 306 -11.64 -9.98 3.62
CA TYR A 306 -12.59 -9.24 2.78
C TYR A 306 -11.89 -8.54 1.63
N LEU A 307 -10.74 -7.92 1.88
CA LEU A 307 -9.92 -7.29 0.85
C LEU A 307 -9.37 -8.29 -0.16
N ALA A 308 -8.92 -9.46 0.29
CA ALA A 308 -8.40 -10.51 -0.60
C ALA A 308 -9.49 -11.08 -1.52
N GLU A 309 -10.66 -11.44 -0.97
CA GLU A 309 -11.79 -11.94 -1.76
C GLU A 309 -12.38 -10.87 -2.67
N THR A 310 -12.43 -9.61 -2.20
CA THR A 310 -12.81 -8.47 -3.04
C THR A 310 -11.86 -8.34 -4.22
N LEU A 311 -10.54 -8.41 -4.01
CA LEU A 311 -9.56 -8.33 -5.09
C LEU A 311 -9.76 -9.43 -6.15
N TRP A 312 -10.10 -10.66 -5.75
CA TRP A 312 -10.42 -11.76 -6.66
C TRP A 312 -11.67 -11.50 -7.51
N ALA A 313 -12.65 -10.79 -6.96
CA ALA A 313 -13.91 -10.52 -7.63
C ALA A 313 -13.85 -9.34 -8.62
N LEU A 314 -12.81 -8.50 -8.53
CA LEU A 314 -12.67 -7.30 -9.35
C LEU A 314 -12.11 -7.59 -10.75
N GLY A 315 -12.49 -6.75 -11.70
CA GLY A 315 -11.88 -6.67 -13.04
C GLY A 315 -11.12 -5.36 -13.21
N PRO A 316 -9.99 -5.33 -13.95
CA PRO A 316 -9.17 -4.13 -14.09
C PRO A 316 -9.79 -3.10 -15.04
N ASP A 317 -10.60 -3.55 -16.00
CA ASP A 317 -11.23 -2.72 -17.02
C ASP A 317 -12.39 -1.92 -16.43
N PHE A 318 -12.35 -0.60 -16.57
CA PHE A 318 -13.38 0.33 -16.06
C PHE A 318 -13.62 0.26 -14.56
N LEU A 319 -12.64 -0.25 -13.79
CA LEU A 319 -12.74 -0.34 -12.34
C LEU A 319 -13.03 1.02 -11.71
N ASP A 320 -14.10 1.10 -10.93
CA ASP A 320 -14.38 2.20 -10.01
C ASP A 320 -14.52 1.73 -8.56
N TYR A 321 -14.71 2.69 -7.64
CA TYR A 321 -14.85 2.36 -6.22
C TYR A 321 -16.22 1.76 -5.88
N GLY A 322 -17.24 1.95 -6.72
CA GLY A 322 -18.54 1.29 -6.58
C GLY A 322 -18.44 -0.22 -6.82
N ASP A 323 -17.58 -0.65 -7.74
CA ASP A 323 -17.26 -2.06 -7.94
C ASP A 323 -16.65 -2.67 -6.66
N VAL A 324 -15.74 -1.95 -6.00
CA VAL A 324 -15.12 -2.38 -4.74
C VAL A 324 -16.18 -2.54 -3.64
N ALA A 325 -17.06 -1.55 -3.49
CA ALA A 325 -18.14 -1.60 -2.50
C ALA A 325 -19.10 -2.77 -2.76
N THR A 326 -19.48 -2.98 -4.01
CA THR A 326 -20.38 -4.07 -4.42
C THR A 326 -19.76 -5.43 -4.18
N ALA A 327 -18.49 -5.61 -4.56
CA ALA A 327 -17.75 -6.84 -4.34
C ALA A 327 -17.59 -7.14 -2.84
N MET A 328 -17.22 -6.16 -2.03
CA MET A 328 -17.05 -6.36 -0.58
C MET A 328 -18.38 -6.69 0.13
N LEU A 329 -19.50 -6.10 -0.29
CA LEU A 329 -20.83 -6.49 0.20
C LEU A 329 -21.21 -7.91 -0.20
N ALA A 330 -20.86 -8.34 -1.41
CA ALA A 330 -21.09 -9.71 -1.85
C ALA A 330 -20.24 -10.71 -1.06
N VAL A 331 -19.00 -10.34 -0.72
CA VAL A 331 -18.13 -11.13 0.17
C VAL A 331 -18.75 -11.24 1.56
N ASP A 332 -19.25 -10.15 2.14
CA ASP A 332 -19.93 -10.17 3.45
C ASP A 332 -21.15 -11.10 3.47
N GLU A 333 -21.95 -11.09 2.40
CA GLU A 333 -23.10 -11.98 2.27
C GLU A 333 -22.68 -13.46 2.28
N VAL A 334 -21.57 -13.80 1.63
CA VAL A 334 -21.07 -15.20 1.58
C VAL A 334 -20.50 -15.63 2.93
N GLU A 335 -19.71 -14.77 3.58
CA GLU A 335 -18.94 -15.16 4.77
C GLU A 335 -19.73 -15.07 6.07
N THR A 336 -20.62 -14.07 6.19
CA THR A 336 -21.36 -13.81 7.43
C THR A 336 -22.87 -13.82 7.26
N GLY A 337 -23.38 -13.99 6.03
CA GLY A 337 -24.81 -13.82 5.74
C GLY A 337 -25.27 -12.38 5.84
N GLY A 338 -24.38 -11.42 5.55
CA GLY A 338 -24.70 -10.00 5.55
C GLY A 338 -24.59 -9.32 6.93
N GLY A 339 -23.84 -9.92 7.86
CA GLY A 339 -23.70 -9.46 9.25
C GLY A 339 -23.12 -8.05 9.36
N PHE A 340 -22.25 -7.64 8.43
CA PHE A 340 -21.63 -6.32 8.38
C PHE A 340 -22.14 -5.45 7.21
N SER A 341 -23.10 -5.94 6.43
CA SER A 341 -23.61 -5.26 5.23
C SER A 341 -24.01 -3.79 5.46
N ARG A 342 -24.67 -3.51 6.59
CA ARG A 342 -25.10 -2.15 6.95
C ARG A 342 -23.93 -1.22 7.24
N LEU A 343 -22.92 -1.66 7.99
CA LEU A 343 -21.76 -0.82 8.31
C LEU A 343 -20.87 -0.63 7.08
N ILE A 344 -20.74 -1.65 6.23
CA ILE A 344 -19.99 -1.58 4.97
C ILE A 344 -20.63 -0.58 4.02
N ASP A 345 -21.93 -0.69 3.74
CA ASP A 345 -22.65 0.25 2.88
C ASP A 345 -22.61 1.68 3.44
N ARG A 346 -22.80 1.84 4.76
CA ARG A 346 -22.70 3.14 5.44
C ARG A 346 -21.36 3.82 5.19
N ASN A 347 -20.25 3.11 5.43
CA ASN A 347 -18.91 3.68 5.31
C ASN A 347 -18.56 4.03 3.86
N PHE A 348 -18.91 3.20 2.87
CA PHE A 348 -18.72 3.57 1.47
C PHE A 348 -19.57 4.79 1.06
N ARG A 349 -20.86 4.81 1.39
CA ARG A 349 -21.75 5.94 1.04
C ARG A 349 -21.32 7.25 1.66
N ARG A 350 -20.85 7.23 2.90
CA ARG A 350 -20.32 8.43 3.58
C ARG A 350 -19.17 9.07 2.81
N ARG A 351 -18.39 8.27 2.09
CA ARG A 351 -17.29 8.72 1.23
C ARG A 351 -17.75 9.07 -0.19
N GLY A 352 -19.05 8.97 -0.49
CA GLY A 352 -19.61 9.14 -1.83
C GLY A 352 -19.27 7.99 -2.79
N ILE A 353 -18.79 6.87 -2.28
CA ILE A 353 -18.41 5.70 -3.08
C ILE A 353 -19.67 4.96 -3.52
N GLY A 354 -19.74 4.59 -4.80
CA GLY A 354 -20.93 4.03 -5.46
C GLY A 354 -21.96 5.07 -5.92
N GLU A 355 -21.76 6.35 -5.58
CA GLU A 355 -22.66 7.45 -5.97
C GLU A 355 -21.96 8.48 -6.87
N LEU A 356 -20.66 8.71 -6.65
CA LEU A 356 -19.86 9.71 -7.34
C LEU A 356 -18.66 9.06 -8.03
N HIS A 357 -18.30 9.61 -9.19
CA HIS A 357 -17.09 9.24 -9.93
C HIS A 357 -16.09 10.38 -9.94
N ALA A 358 -14.82 10.03 -9.98
CA ALA A 358 -13.73 10.98 -10.12
C ALA A 358 -13.80 11.67 -11.49
N GLY A 359 -13.56 12.98 -11.48
CA GLY A 359 -13.44 13.78 -12.69
C GLY A 359 -12.15 13.48 -13.47
N ARG A 360 -11.90 14.29 -14.50
CA ARG A 360 -10.67 14.16 -15.31
C ARG A 360 -9.45 14.64 -14.53
N ARG A 361 -8.29 14.04 -14.78
CA ARG A 361 -7.01 14.50 -14.21
C ARG A 361 -6.67 15.91 -14.71
N ILE A 362 -6.33 16.83 -13.81
CA ILE A 362 -5.99 18.22 -14.08
C ILE A 362 -4.46 18.38 -14.20
N ASN A 363 -3.94 18.40 -15.45
CA ASN A 363 -2.53 18.59 -15.89
C ASN A 363 -1.50 17.50 -15.49
N ASN A 364 -0.47 17.13 -16.30
CA ASN A 364 -0.03 17.61 -17.62
C ASN A 364 0.55 16.46 -18.51
N ARG A 365 -0.28 15.89 -19.41
CA ARG A 365 0.01 15.33 -20.76
C ARG A 365 -1.18 14.45 -21.21
N PRO A 366 -1.53 14.42 -22.51
CA PRO A 366 -2.62 13.57 -23.00
C PRO A 366 -2.25 12.08 -22.83
N ARG A 367 -3.09 11.35 -22.09
CA ARG A 367 -2.98 9.90 -21.85
C ARG A 367 -3.33 9.13 -23.13
N ARG A 368 -2.33 8.53 -23.78
CA ARG A 368 -2.54 7.42 -24.73
C ARG A 368 -1.59 6.28 -24.34
N GLY A 369 -2.13 5.29 -23.64
CA GLY A 369 -1.46 4.02 -23.30
C GLY A 369 -0.76 3.96 -21.94
N HIS A 370 -0.29 2.76 -21.58
CA HIS A 370 0.35 2.47 -20.28
C HIS A 370 1.79 3.00 -20.16
N SER A 371 2.33 3.62 -21.21
CA SER A 371 3.71 4.11 -21.32
C SER A 371 4.10 5.30 -20.42
N HIS A 372 3.25 5.69 -19.46
CA HIS A 372 3.40 6.93 -18.70
C HIS A 372 3.50 6.74 -17.18
N SER A 373 3.25 5.54 -16.65
CA SER A 373 3.59 5.15 -15.28
C SER A 373 4.57 3.99 -15.35
N ALA A 374 5.64 4.04 -14.56
CA ALA A 374 6.56 2.92 -14.40
C ALA A 374 5.84 1.64 -13.95
N ARG A 375 4.74 1.81 -13.18
CA ARG A 375 3.95 0.74 -12.56
C ARG A 375 3.09 -0.05 -13.56
N THR A 376 2.57 0.60 -14.60
CA THR A 376 1.66 -0.05 -15.58
C THR A 376 2.33 -0.45 -16.90
N LEU A 377 3.62 -0.14 -17.06
CA LEU A 377 4.39 -0.51 -18.23
C LEU A 377 4.44 -2.02 -18.43
N LEU A 378 4.12 -2.45 -19.64
CA LEU A 378 4.28 -3.84 -20.07
C LEU A 378 5.30 -3.92 -21.20
N PRO A 379 5.95 -5.08 -21.43
CA PRO A 379 6.91 -5.24 -22.53
C PRO A 379 6.35 -4.88 -23.91
N ARG A 380 5.04 -5.10 -24.12
CA ARG A 380 4.34 -4.70 -25.35
C ARG A 380 4.32 -3.19 -25.60
N ASP A 381 4.49 -2.37 -24.56
CA ASP A 381 4.53 -0.91 -24.69
C ASP A 381 5.87 -0.40 -25.22
N ILE A 382 6.93 -1.23 -25.19
CA ILE A 382 8.27 -0.87 -25.71
C ILE A 382 8.21 -0.45 -27.18
N SER A 383 7.38 -1.10 -28.00
CA SER A 383 7.24 -0.76 -29.42
C SER A 383 6.64 0.63 -29.67
N ASN A 384 6.01 1.23 -28.66
CA ASN A 384 5.39 2.56 -28.77
C ASN A 384 6.39 3.69 -28.48
N PHE A 385 7.62 3.38 -28.02
CA PHE A 385 8.64 4.38 -27.73
C PHE A 385 9.43 4.78 -29.00
N PRO A 386 9.77 6.08 -29.14
CA PRO A 386 10.61 6.55 -30.24
C PRO A 386 12.01 5.93 -30.18
N LYS A 387 12.56 5.58 -31.36
CA LYS A 387 13.92 5.05 -31.45
C LYS A 387 14.95 6.15 -31.20
N MET A 388 15.89 5.92 -30.29
CA MET A 388 17.04 6.80 -30.09
C MET A 388 17.92 6.86 -31.34
N SER A 389 18.53 8.02 -31.59
CA SER A 389 19.59 8.14 -32.60
C SER A 389 20.84 7.35 -32.20
N TYR A 390 21.70 6.99 -33.16
CA TYR A 390 23.00 6.35 -32.85
C TYR A 390 23.84 7.19 -31.90
N ARG A 391 23.91 8.51 -32.15
CA ARG A 391 24.62 9.47 -31.29
C ARG A 391 24.10 9.44 -29.85
N GLU A 392 22.78 9.44 -29.68
CA GLU A 392 22.16 9.39 -28.37
C GLU A 392 22.42 8.07 -27.63
N ARG A 393 22.39 6.93 -28.34
CA ARG A 393 22.77 5.63 -27.76
C ARG A 393 24.21 5.61 -27.26
N VAL A 394 25.14 6.20 -28.01
CA VAL A 394 26.55 6.31 -27.59
C VAL A 394 26.70 7.20 -26.35
N LEU A 395 25.97 8.32 -26.27
CA LEU A 395 25.96 9.19 -25.11
C LEU A 395 25.40 8.48 -23.87
N LEU A 396 24.28 7.77 -24.02
CA LEU A 396 23.66 7.01 -22.94
C LEU A 396 24.58 5.89 -22.42
N ALA A 397 25.22 5.13 -23.32
CA ALA A 397 26.15 4.08 -22.92
C ALA A 397 27.32 4.62 -22.09
N ARG A 398 27.83 5.82 -22.45
CA ARG A 398 28.89 6.48 -21.69
C ARG A 398 28.43 6.97 -20.33
N SER A 399 27.19 7.44 -20.18
CA SER A 399 26.66 7.87 -18.88
C SER A 399 26.34 6.70 -17.94
N MET A 400 26.15 5.49 -18.46
CA MET A 400 25.90 4.28 -17.67
C MET A 400 27.16 3.48 -17.32
N SER A 401 28.33 3.86 -17.87
CA SER A 401 29.61 3.14 -17.68
C SER A 401 30.58 3.86 -16.71
N ILE A 402 30.11 4.92 -16.04
CA ILE A 402 30.82 5.67 -14.99
C ILE A 402 30.16 5.28 -13.68
#